data_AF-A0A367WC04-F1
#
_entry.id   AF-A0A367WC04-F1
#
_cell.length_a   1.000
_cell.length_b   1.000
_cell.length_c   1.000
_cell.angle_alpha   90.00
_cell.angle_beta   90.00
_cell.angle_gamma   90.00
#
_symmetry.space_group_name_H-M   'P 1'
#
loop_
_entity.id
_entity.type
_entity.pdbx_description
1 polymer ?
#
loop_
_entity_poly.entity_id
_entity_poly.type
_entity_poly.pdbx_seq_one_letter_code
_entity_poly.pdbx_strand_id
1 'polypeptide(L)'
;MQNLLAMSPDDRGLLARCSEQRPVVIIEQNQSNLDELVGLYLGLADIILVPNAYIGLRMINLFKSENVPILAVEGLFGYGSSLQQEGAIQVWAS
;
A
#
# COMPACT_ATOMS: atom_id res chain seq x y z
N MET A 1 8.66 -0.90 28.82
CA MET A 1 9.58 -2.03 28.61
C MET A 1 8.83 -3.33 28.80
N GLN A 2 8.91 -4.21 27.79
CA GLN A 2 8.70 -5.67 27.78
C GLN A 2 7.29 -6.22 28.09
N ASN A 3 6.66 -6.80 27.06
CA ASN A 3 6.37 -8.24 27.07
C ASN A 3 6.40 -8.79 25.64
N LEU A 4 7.62 -9.12 25.19
CA LEU A 4 7.93 -9.67 23.87
C LEU A 4 8.11 -11.21 23.91
N LEU A 5 7.55 -11.88 24.92
CA LEU A 5 7.84 -13.27 25.26
C LEU A 5 6.69 -14.26 25.02
N ALA A 6 5.62 -13.85 24.34
CA ALA A 6 4.47 -14.72 24.04
C ALA A 6 4.21 -14.88 22.53
N MET A 7 5.19 -14.63 21.66
CA MET A 7 5.06 -14.89 20.22
C MET A 7 5.60 -16.28 19.88
N SER A 8 4.73 -17.10 19.27
CA SER A 8 5.10 -18.42 18.77
C SER A 8 6.26 -18.30 17.77
N PRO A 9 7.18 -19.28 17.69
CA PRO A 9 8.19 -19.32 16.63
C PRO A 9 7.60 -19.18 15.22
N ASP A 10 6.37 -19.66 15.00
CA ASP A 10 5.63 -19.51 13.74
C ASP A 10 5.22 -18.06 13.45
N ASP A 11 4.88 -17.27 14.48
CA ASP A 11 4.52 -15.85 14.34
C ASP A 11 5.74 -14.98 13.99
N ARG A 12 6.94 -15.41 14.38
CA ARG A 12 8.20 -14.74 13.99
C ARG A 12 8.47 -14.92 12.49
N GLY A 13 8.13 -16.08 11.94
CA GLY A 13 8.22 -16.35 10.51
C GLY A 13 7.22 -15.52 9.70
N LEU A 14 6.01 -15.28 10.23
CA LEU A 14 5.01 -14.41 9.61
C LEU A 14 5.42 -12.93 9.63
N LEU A 15 5.95 -12.43 10.76
CA LEU A 15 6.49 -11.07 10.84
C LEU A 15 7.68 -10.84 9.90
N ALA A 16 8.56 -11.83 9.76
CA ALA A 16 9.70 -11.75 8.84
C ALA A 16 9.26 -11.74 7.36
N ARG A 17 8.20 -12.49 7.01
CA ARG A 17 7.65 -12.50 5.65
C ARG A 17 6.92 -11.21 5.26
N CYS A 18 6.32 -10.50 6.21
CA CYS A 18 5.78 -9.16 5.97
C CYS A 18 6.88 -8.11 5.66
N SER A 19 8.15 -8.39 5.95
CA SER A 19 9.24 -7.41 5.82
C SER A 19 9.99 -7.44 4.48
N GLU A 20 9.73 -8.42 3.60
CA GLU A 20 10.46 -8.58 2.33
C GLU A 20 9.63 -8.28 1.08
N GLN A 21 8.32 -8.08 1.22
CA GLN A 21 7.47 -7.76 0.08
C GLN A 21 7.67 -6.31 -0.34
N ARG A 22 8.08 -6.12 -1.61
CA ARG A 22 8.18 -4.80 -2.21
C ARG A 22 6.79 -4.15 -2.18
N PRO A 23 6.68 -2.88 -1.73
CA PRO A 23 5.38 -2.23 -1.66
C PRO A 23 4.78 -2.08 -3.06
N VAL A 24 3.46 -2.00 -3.13
CA VAL A 24 2.71 -1.78 -4.37
C VAL A 24 2.17 -0.35 -4.45
N VAL A 25 2.08 0.16 -5.67
CA VAL A 25 1.35 1.39 -5.98
C VAL A 25 0.25 1.06 -6.99
N ILE A 26 -0.97 1.51 -6.71
CA ILE A 26 -2.14 1.23 -7.55
C ILE A 26 -2.53 2.51 -8.26
N ILE A 27 -2.52 2.52 -9.60
CA ILE A 27 -2.79 3.71 -10.40
C ILE A 27 -3.92 3.39 -11.39
N GLU A 28 -4.95 4.24 -11.44
CA GLU A 28 -5.95 4.14 -12.51
C GLU A 28 -5.33 4.46 -13.88
N GLN A 29 -5.57 3.62 -14.87
CA GLN A 29 -4.96 3.72 -16.21
C GLN A 29 -5.34 4.99 -16.98
N ASN A 30 -6.49 5.58 -16.69
CA ASN A 30 -7.02 6.70 -17.46
C ASN A 30 -6.65 8.08 -16.87
N GLN A 31 -5.63 8.15 -16.00
CA GLN A 31 -5.14 9.42 -15.48
C GLN A 31 -4.44 10.23 -16.58
N SER A 32 -4.73 11.54 -16.64
CA SER A 32 -4.12 12.46 -17.61
C SER A 32 -2.61 12.63 -17.41
N ASN A 33 -2.11 12.36 -16.21
CA ASN A 33 -0.70 12.44 -15.82
C ASN A 33 -0.09 11.05 -15.54
N LEU A 34 -0.58 9.98 -16.19
CA LEU A 34 -0.13 8.61 -15.93
C LEU A 34 1.39 8.44 -16.02
N ASP A 35 2.04 9.01 -17.04
CA ASP A 35 3.49 8.88 -17.23
C ASP A 35 4.29 9.51 -16.08
N GLU A 36 3.82 10.65 -15.56
CA GLU A 36 4.41 11.32 -14.41
C GLU A 36 4.26 10.46 -13.15
N LEU A 37 3.06 9.92 -12.90
CA LEU A 37 2.80 9.04 -11.77
C LEU A 37 3.66 7.77 -11.84
N VAL A 38 3.75 7.13 -13.00
CA VAL A 38 4.61 5.95 -13.19
C VAL A 38 6.08 6.33 -12.92
N GLY A 39 6.54 7.47 -13.42
CA GLY A 39 7.88 7.99 -13.20
C GLY A 39 8.20 8.22 -11.71
N LEU A 40 7.24 8.75 -10.94
CA LEU A 40 7.39 9.00 -9.50
C LEU A 40 7.63 7.72 -8.68
N TYR A 41 7.00 6.61 -9.08
CA TYR A 41 7.05 5.36 -8.31
C TYR A 41 8.00 4.31 -8.91
N LEU A 42 8.55 4.56 -10.09
CA LEU A 42 9.49 3.66 -10.74
C LEU A 42 10.70 3.42 -9.82
N GLY A 43 11.05 2.15 -9.61
CA GLY A 43 12.15 1.78 -8.70
C GLY A 43 11.77 1.77 -7.21
N LEU A 44 10.74 2.50 -6.79
CA LEU A 44 10.28 2.51 -5.39
C LEU A 44 9.31 1.37 -5.05
N ALA A 45 8.43 1.02 -5.99
CA ALA A 45 7.35 0.06 -5.78
C ALA A 45 7.04 -0.77 -7.04
N ASP A 46 6.27 -1.84 -6.87
CA ASP A 46 5.62 -2.53 -7.98
C ASP A 46 4.36 -1.75 -8.38
N ILE A 47 4.29 -1.34 -9.65
CA ILE A 47 3.21 -0.49 -10.15
C ILE A 47 2.12 -1.37 -10.76
N ILE A 48 0.91 -1.19 -10.26
CA ILE A 48 -0.29 -1.91 -10.69
C ILE A 48 -1.23 -0.92 -11.35
N LEU A 49 -1.36 -1.07 -12.66
CA LEU A 49 -2.28 -0.28 -13.46
C LEU A 49 -3.66 -0.93 -13.46
N VAL A 50 -4.67 -0.22 -12.97
CA VAL A 50 -6.06 -0.71 -12.92
C VAL A 50 -6.96 0.03 -13.90
N PRO A 51 -7.93 -0.65 -14.54
CA PRO A 51 -8.74 -0.02 -15.59
C PRO A 51 -9.77 0.98 -15.06
N ASN A 52 -10.13 0.91 -13.77
CA ASN A 52 -11.06 1.82 -13.10
C ASN A 52 -11.00 1.66 -11.56
N ALA A 53 -11.61 2.61 -10.85
CA ALA A 53 -11.78 2.62 -9.39
C ALA A 53 -12.31 1.31 -8.78
N TYR A 54 -13.28 0.65 -9.43
CA TYR A 54 -13.88 -0.58 -8.89
C TYR A 54 -12.87 -1.73 -8.78
N ILE A 55 -12.06 -1.92 -9.82
CA ILE A 55 -10.98 -2.92 -9.80
C ILE A 55 -9.89 -2.51 -8.82
N GLY A 56 -9.55 -1.22 -8.77
CA GLY A 56 -8.60 -0.69 -7.79
C GLY A 56 -8.99 -1.00 -6.34
N LEU A 57 -10.26 -0.79 -5.97
CA LEU A 57 -10.77 -1.12 -4.63
C LEU A 57 -10.66 -2.62 -4.30
N ARG A 58 -10.94 -3.50 -5.26
CA ARG A 58 -10.76 -4.95 -5.06
C ARG A 58 -9.29 -5.32 -4.85
N MET A 59 -8.38 -4.72 -5.62
CA MET A 59 -6.94 -4.94 -5.47
C MET A 59 -6.43 -4.46 -4.11
N ILE A 60 -6.87 -3.28 -3.67
CA ILE A 60 -6.57 -2.76 -2.34
C ILE A 60 -6.98 -3.76 -1.25
N ASN A 61 -8.22 -4.26 -1.30
CA ASN A 61 -8.71 -5.19 -0.30
C ASN A 61 -7.93 -6.50 -0.30
N LEU A 62 -7.53 -6.98 -1.49
CA LEU A 62 -6.67 -8.15 -1.64
C LEU A 62 -5.29 -7.93 -1.03
N PHE A 63 -4.63 -6.81 -1.33
CA PHE A 63 -3.31 -6.52 -0.78
C PHE A 63 -3.35 -6.34 0.73
N LYS A 64 -4.41 -5.71 1.27
CA LYS A 64 -4.63 -5.65 2.71
C LYS A 64 -4.81 -7.03 3.34
N SER A 65 -5.59 -7.93 2.73
CA SER A 65 -5.78 -9.29 3.28
C SER A 65 -4.52 -10.14 3.24
N GLU A 66 -3.67 -9.91 2.24
CA GLU A 66 -2.38 -10.61 2.08
C GLU A 66 -1.23 -9.93 2.83
N ASN A 67 -1.50 -8.86 3.60
CA ASN A 67 -0.50 -8.04 4.29
C ASN A 67 0.59 -7.44 3.37
N VAL A 68 0.26 -7.22 2.09
CA VAL A 68 1.14 -6.55 1.14
C VAL A 68 1.11 -5.04 1.39
N PRO A 69 2.25 -4.37 1.60
CA PRO A 69 2.29 -2.93 1.83
C PRO A 69 1.83 -2.14 0.59
N ILE A 70 0.88 -1.23 0.76
CA ILE A 70 0.45 -0.29 -0.29
C ILE A 70 1.09 1.06 -0.01
N LEU A 71 1.95 1.53 -0.91
CA LEU A 71 2.66 2.80 -0.78
C LEU A 71 1.77 3.99 -1.17
N ALA A 72 1.03 3.85 -2.28
CA ALA A 72 0.15 4.90 -2.79
C ALA A 72 -1.00 4.32 -3.62
N VAL A 73 -2.06 5.12 -3.73
CA VAL A 73 -3.24 4.84 -4.56
C VAL A 73 -3.59 6.11 -5.31
N GLU A 74 -3.50 6.08 -6.62
CA GLU A 74 -3.65 7.24 -7.49
C GLU A 74 -4.82 7.08 -8.46
N GLY A 75 -5.56 8.15 -8.67
CA GLY A 75 -6.66 8.19 -9.64
C GLY A 75 -7.95 7.48 -9.24
N LEU A 76 -8.00 6.79 -8.08
CA LEU A 76 -9.22 6.17 -7.58
C LEU A 76 -10.06 7.17 -6.77
N PHE A 77 -10.86 7.98 -7.47
CA PHE A 77 -11.78 8.92 -6.84
C PHE A 77 -12.68 8.21 -5.81
N GLY A 78 -12.62 8.67 -4.55
CA GLY A 78 -13.40 8.13 -3.42
C GLY A 78 -12.61 7.28 -2.41
N TYR A 79 -11.40 6.81 -2.72
CA TYR A 79 -10.61 6.03 -1.76
C TYR A 79 -9.83 6.90 -0.75
N GLY A 80 -9.40 8.10 -1.15
CA GLY A 80 -8.65 9.03 -0.30
C GLY A 80 -9.43 9.64 0.86
N SER A 81 -10.77 9.55 0.86
CA SER A 81 -11.61 10.09 1.95
C SER A 81 -11.55 9.22 3.22
N SER A 82 -11.32 7.91 3.07
CA SER A 82 -11.42 6.95 4.19
C SER A 82 -10.07 6.66 4.86
N LEU A 83 -8.96 6.72 4.12
CA LEU A 83 -7.62 6.45 4.67
C LEU A 83 -7.02 7.63 5.43
N GLN A 84 -7.47 8.86 5.18
CA GLN A 84 -7.01 10.02 5.97
C GLN A 84 -7.46 9.96 7.43
N GLN A 85 -8.45 9.13 7.78
CA GLN A 85 -8.92 8.95 9.16
C GLN A 85 -8.25 7.79 9.92
N GLU A 86 -7.67 6.79 9.25
CA GLU A 86 -7.18 5.58 9.94
C GLU A 86 -5.66 5.46 10.06
N GLY A 87 -4.86 6.37 9.50
CA GLY A 87 -3.41 6.20 9.51
C GLY A 87 -2.57 7.36 9.03
N ALA A 88 -2.91 8.60 9.44
CA ALA A 88 -1.99 9.72 9.29
C ALA A 88 -0.76 9.48 10.18
N ILE A 89 0.25 8.81 9.63
CA ILE A 89 1.63 8.90 10.12
C ILE A 89 2.00 10.37 9.98
N GLN A 90 2.03 11.09 11.11
CA GLN A 90 2.61 12.41 11.21
C GLN A 90 4.08 12.30 10.78
N VAL A 91 4.37 12.67 9.53
CA VAL A 91 5.73 13.01 9.14
C VAL A 91 6.04 14.33 9.84
N TRP A 92 6.76 14.25 10.96
CA TRP A 92 7.41 15.40 11.56
C TRP A 92 8.42 15.95 10.55
N ALA A 93 8.12 17.10 9.97
CA ALA A 93 9.11 17.94 9.34
C ALA A 93 9.63 18.94 10.39
N SER A 94 10.89 18.70 10.80
CA SER A 94 11.88 19.57 11.48
C SER A 94 11.39 20.63 12.47
#